data_AF-A0A3N5HUT5-F1
#
_entry.id   AF-A0A3N5HUT5-F1
#
_cell.length_a   1.000
_cell.length_b   1.000
_cell.length_c   1.000
_cell.angle_alpha   90.00
_cell.angle_beta   90.00
_cell.angle_gamma   90.00
#
_symmetry.space_group_name_H-M   'P 1'
#
loop_
_entity.id
_entity.type
_entity.pdbx_description
1 polymer ?
#
loop_
_entity_poly.entity_id
_entity_poly.type
_entity_poly.pdbx_seq_one_letter_code
_entity_poly.pdbx_strand_id
1 'polypeptide(L)'
;MHVTRIALATILLLGSVSAAQGPDTYFAPIVDRTGDNTVGANALQTSIWLSDPGTDAGLSLLFGTGGGSSASFGLDGLAPVAVSGFPPQADAVATAAGVLVGGSYRTLLAVSSNGSILFGTIESGAFRSAGVPVTPIPSGTLVALSAVPDGGAALLVSDGTLITRWDLDLSTGAVNASRGFSVSATPTSGGTFDQPNTLFFDGLRNLGFVGGRILGDVYQFDPNLDAGAPTVFDPGQVSQGRLAAPVTGITLYPAIGAGYLLVASAKGITFYNRNLANPLPSAFRVIPIDSEGPITTPAGVALTNLPAGPLLPLGAIAVGDLTHRNLALLSWGALSVQIDAGLPVDTTDPRGTPGDGGAPDGGGSDAGGGGGGGPSGPPGGGPGPGIPVDHPSSCASAAGPPTLVALVAGLGALASRRRRQRR
;
A
#
# COMPACT_ATOMS: atom_id res chain seq x y z
N MET A 1 -4.35 10.90 70.06
CA MET A 1 -5.16 10.55 68.86
C MET A 1 -4.80 11.51 67.75
N HIS A 2 -4.18 11.03 66.65
CA HIS A 2 -4.18 11.61 65.30
C HIS A 2 -3.05 10.95 64.48
N VAL A 3 -3.33 9.77 63.90
CA VAL A 3 -2.51 9.17 62.85
C VAL A 3 -3.47 8.51 61.88
N THR A 4 -3.87 9.20 60.81
CA THR A 4 -4.52 8.58 59.63
C THR A 4 -4.69 9.57 58.47
N ARG A 5 -3.60 10.13 57.89
CA ARG A 5 -3.68 10.86 56.59
C ARG A 5 -2.37 10.85 55.79
N ILE A 6 -1.70 9.71 55.63
CA ILE A 6 -0.60 9.57 54.64
C ILE A 6 -0.63 8.13 54.08
N ALA A 7 -1.63 7.80 53.27
CA ALA A 7 -1.64 6.52 52.52
C ALA A 7 -2.34 6.62 51.15
N LEU A 8 -2.96 7.75 50.80
CA LEU A 8 -3.75 7.90 49.58
C LEU A 8 -3.01 8.59 48.42
N ALA A 9 -1.77 9.05 48.62
CA ALA A 9 -1.01 9.77 47.59
C ALA A 9 -0.15 8.85 46.71
N THR A 10 0.18 7.63 47.17
CA THR A 10 1.13 6.75 46.45
C THR A 10 0.45 5.84 45.42
N ILE A 11 -0.85 5.58 45.56
CA ILE A 11 -1.62 4.74 44.60
C ILE A 11 -2.04 5.56 43.36
N LEU A 12 -2.14 6.89 43.46
CA LEU A 12 -2.40 7.79 42.31
C LEU A 12 -1.15 8.08 41.47
N LEU A 13 0.06 7.81 41.97
CA LEU A 13 1.33 7.98 41.24
C LEU A 13 1.77 6.71 40.47
N LEU A 14 1.07 5.59 40.67
CA LEU A 14 1.19 4.36 39.88
C LEU A 14 0.05 4.22 38.86
N GLY A 15 -0.76 5.26 38.72
CA GLY A 15 -1.77 5.38 37.66
C GLY A 15 -1.09 5.36 36.30
N SER A 16 -1.01 4.16 35.72
CA SER A 16 -0.95 3.90 34.29
C SER A 16 -0.04 4.85 33.53
N VAL A 17 1.27 4.68 33.70
CA VAL A 17 2.19 4.86 32.57
C VAL A 17 1.94 3.67 31.64
N SER A 18 0.75 3.61 31.04
CA SER A 18 0.61 3.03 29.70
C SER A 18 1.40 3.97 28.81
N ALA A 19 2.73 3.83 28.85
CA ALA A 19 3.60 4.35 27.82
C ALA A 19 2.93 3.98 26.52
N ALA A 20 2.67 4.98 25.67
CA ALA A 20 2.15 4.74 24.34
C ALA A 20 3.12 3.77 23.66
N GLN A 21 2.82 2.47 23.74
CA GLN A 21 3.57 1.45 23.05
C GLN A 21 3.35 1.79 21.59
N GLY A 22 4.45 2.17 20.93
CA GLY A 22 4.42 2.40 19.50
C GLY A 22 3.88 1.15 18.79
N PRO A 23 3.42 1.30 17.54
CA PRO A 23 3.01 0.14 16.76
C PRO A 23 4.17 -0.86 16.70
N ASP A 24 3.85 -2.16 16.73
CA ASP A 24 4.85 -3.21 16.55
C ASP A 24 5.66 -2.93 15.28
N THR A 25 6.98 -3.07 15.36
CA THR A 25 7.88 -2.73 14.26
C THR A 25 8.54 -4.00 13.72
N TYR A 26 8.34 -4.23 12.43
CA TYR A 26 8.90 -5.34 11.68
C TYR A 26 9.96 -4.82 10.71
N PHE A 27 11.06 -5.55 10.60
CA PHE A 27 12.12 -5.26 9.63
C PHE A 27 11.95 -6.19 8.45
N ALA A 28 11.49 -5.66 7.32
CA ALA A 28 11.18 -6.47 6.15
C ALA A 28 12.36 -6.46 5.17
N PRO A 29 12.81 -7.63 4.69
CA PRO A 29 13.93 -7.73 3.78
C PRO A 29 13.59 -7.07 2.44
N ILE A 30 14.50 -6.22 1.95
CA ILE A 30 14.47 -5.73 0.58
C ILE A 30 14.95 -6.86 -0.33
N VAL A 31 14.13 -7.21 -1.30
CA VAL A 31 14.43 -8.27 -2.29
C VAL A 31 15.32 -7.72 -3.39
N ASP A 32 15.12 -6.44 -3.75
CA ASP A 32 15.92 -5.78 -4.77
C ASP A 32 15.87 -4.25 -4.65
N ARG A 33 16.86 -3.57 -5.24
CA ARG A 33 16.98 -2.11 -5.24
C ARG A 33 17.57 -1.59 -6.56
N THR A 34 17.08 -0.46 -7.05
CA THR A 34 17.75 0.25 -8.16
C THR A 34 19.08 0.85 -7.68
N GLY A 35 19.96 1.20 -8.62
CA GLY A 35 21.13 2.03 -8.29
C GLY A 35 20.75 3.40 -7.70
N ASP A 36 21.74 4.09 -7.12
CA ASP A 36 21.56 5.41 -6.50
C ASP A 36 21.24 6.50 -7.53
N ASN A 37 20.46 7.50 -7.09
CA ASN A 37 20.10 8.69 -7.88
C ASN A 37 19.39 8.40 -9.21
N THR A 38 18.68 7.28 -9.32
CA THR A 38 18.00 6.86 -10.56
C THR A 38 16.71 7.62 -10.84
N VAL A 39 16.04 8.18 -9.83
CA VAL A 39 14.69 8.77 -9.95
C VAL A 39 14.69 10.31 -9.86
N GLY A 40 15.85 10.96 -9.98
CA GLY A 40 15.93 12.42 -9.90
C GLY A 40 15.74 12.97 -8.47
N ALA A 41 15.56 14.28 -8.33
CA ALA A 41 15.59 14.96 -7.02
C ALA A 41 14.20 15.21 -6.40
N ASN A 42 14.16 15.21 -5.06
CA ASN A 42 13.18 15.92 -4.20
C ASN A 42 11.69 15.49 -4.17
N ALA A 43 11.28 14.46 -4.88
CA ALA A 43 10.03 13.75 -4.61
C ALA A 43 10.14 12.39 -5.28
N LEU A 44 9.85 11.29 -4.59
CA LEU A 44 9.74 9.98 -5.22
C LEU A 44 8.25 9.63 -5.19
N GLN A 45 7.55 9.83 -6.30
CA GLN A 45 6.28 9.14 -6.50
C GLN A 45 6.59 7.81 -7.15
N THR A 46 5.88 6.78 -6.73
CA THR A 46 6.04 5.42 -7.23
C THR A 46 4.71 4.91 -7.73
N SER A 47 4.70 4.27 -8.89
CA SER A 47 3.49 3.73 -9.50
C SER A 47 3.83 2.43 -10.23
N ILE A 48 2.94 1.43 -10.12
CA ILE A 48 3.14 0.11 -10.71
C ILE A 48 2.21 -0.06 -11.90
N TRP A 49 2.79 -0.29 -13.07
CA TRP A 49 2.06 -0.75 -14.24
C TRP A 49 2.12 -2.26 -14.33
N LEU A 50 0.97 -2.90 -14.44
CA LEU A 50 0.85 -4.35 -14.55
C LEU A 50 0.65 -4.74 -16.01
N SER A 51 1.41 -5.71 -16.50
CA SER A 51 1.27 -6.24 -17.87
C SER A 51 -0.09 -6.88 -18.10
N ASP A 52 -0.61 -6.80 -19.33
CA ASP A 52 -1.96 -7.25 -19.65
C ASP A 52 -2.14 -8.76 -19.35
N PRO A 53 -3.34 -9.21 -18.92
CA PRO A 53 -3.59 -10.63 -18.65
C PRO A 53 -3.22 -11.52 -19.84
N GLY A 54 -2.55 -12.64 -19.55
CA GLY A 54 -2.07 -13.57 -20.58
C GLY A 54 -0.75 -13.16 -21.25
N THR A 55 -0.19 -12.00 -20.91
CA THR A 55 1.21 -11.67 -21.22
C THR A 55 2.13 -12.06 -20.08
N ASP A 56 3.45 -12.06 -20.32
CA ASP A 56 4.43 -12.36 -19.28
C ASP A 56 4.34 -11.32 -18.15
N ALA A 57 4.12 -11.80 -16.91
CA ALA A 57 4.04 -10.98 -15.71
C ALA A 57 5.35 -10.22 -15.43
N GLY A 58 6.50 -10.77 -15.88
CA GLY A 58 7.81 -10.14 -15.78
C GLY A 58 7.94 -8.86 -16.62
N LEU A 59 6.96 -8.56 -17.49
CA LEU A 59 6.90 -7.29 -18.23
C LEU A 59 6.29 -6.14 -17.43
N SER A 60 5.76 -6.40 -16.22
CA SER A 60 5.26 -5.35 -15.35
C SER A 60 6.36 -4.35 -15.00
N LEU A 61 5.98 -3.08 -14.83
CA LEU A 61 6.93 -1.98 -14.66
C LEU A 61 6.68 -1.23 -13.36
N LEU A 62 7.77 -0.79 -12.74
CA LEU A 62 7.78 0.22 -11.69
C LEU A 62 8.22 1.55 -12.29
N PHE A 63 7.38 2.57 -12.10
CA PHE A 63 7.72 3.95 -12.39
C PHE A 63 8.14 4.66 -11.11
N GLY A 64 9.27 5.35 -11.18
CA GLY A 64 9.66 6.37 -10.22
C GLY A 64 9.63 7.73 -10.90
N THR A 65 9.03 8.74 -10.26
CA THR A 65 9.13 10.13 -10.72
C THR A 65 9.64 11.05 -9.63
N GLY A 66 10.43 12.05 -10.05
CA GLY A 66 11.03 13.05 -9.16
C GLY A 66 11.73 14.19 -9.89
N GLY A 67 11.47 15.43 -9.47
CA GLY A 67 12.16 16.61 -9.98
C GLY A 67 12.00 16.82 -11.50
N GLY A 68 10.83 16.48 -12.04
CA GLY A 68 10.53 16.55 -13.48
C GLY A 68 11.14 15.42 -14.33
N SER A 69 11.73 14.42 -13.68
CA SER A 69 12.26 13.21 -14.33
C SER A 69 11.42 12.00 -13.99
N SER A 70 11.34 11.05 -14.92
CA SER A 70 10.72 9.75 -14.70
C SER A 70 11.64 8.65 -15.20
N ALA A 71 11.66 7.54 -14.48
CA ALA A 71 12.40 6.34 -14.82
C ALA A 71 11.48 5.12 -14.67
N SER A 72 11.65 4.16 -15.58
CA SER A 72 10.94 2.89 -15.57
C SER A 72 11.89 1.72 -15.38
N PHE A 73 11.45 0.78 -14.56
CA PHE A 73 12.20 -0.43 -14.22
C PHE A 73 11.29 -1.65 -14.39
N GLY A 74 11.85 -2.77 -14.82
CA GLY A 74 11.16 -4.06 -14.74
C GLY A 74 10.85 -4.37 -13.28
N LEU A 75 9.61 -4.77 -12.96
CA LEU A 75 9.23 -5.07 -11.58
C LEU A 75 9.92 -6.35 -11.08
N ASP A 76 10.23 -7.28 -12.00
CA ASP A 76 11.07 -8.45 -11.72
C ASP A 76 12.56 -8.07 -11.82
N GLY A 77 13.16 -7.70 -10.68
CA GLY A 77 14.60 -7.45 -10.60
C GLY A 77 15.05 -6.02 -10.92
N LEU A 78 14.14 -5.03 -10.94
CA LEU A 78 14.43 -3.59 -11.02
C LEU A 78 15.43 -3.14 -12.10
N ALA A 79 15.60 -3.93 -13.16
CA ALA A 79 16.45 -3.57 -14.28
C ALA A 79 15.86 -2.35 -15.02
N PRO A 80 16.65 -1.36 -15.42
CA PRO A 80 16.15 -0.23 -16.21
C PRO A 80 15.50 -0.71 -17.52
N VAL A 81 14.29 -0.23 -17.79
CA VAL A 81 13.53 -0.55 -19.01
C VAL A 81 13.20 0.74 -19.74
N ALA A 82 13.54 0.82 -21.03
CA ALA A 82 13.11 1.92 -21.87
C ALA A 82 11.72 1.66 -22.43
N VAL A 83 10.77 2.57 -22.19
CA VAL A 83 9.43 2.52 -22.79
C VAL A 83 9.40 3.47 -23.99
N SER A 84 9.32 2.91 -25.20
CA SER A 84 9.34 3.71 -26.43
C SER A 84 8.14 4.65 -26.49
N GLY A 85 8.38 5.93 -26.80
CA GLY A 85 7.32 6.95 -26.90
C GLY A 85 6.80 7.47 -25.55
N PHE A 86 7.36 7.01 -24.43
CA PHE A 86 7.04 7.58 -23.12
C PHE A 86 7.58 9.01 -23.01
N PRO A 87 6.86 9.95 -22.37
CA PRO A 87 7.31 11.33 -22.24
C PRO A 87 8.68 11.42 -21.54
N PRO A 88 9.67 12.14 -22.11
CA PRO A 88 11.01 12.24 -21.55
C PRO A 88 11.05 13.02 -20.23
N GLN A 89 10.05 13.88 -20.01
CA GLN A 89 9.83 14.60 -18.76
C GLN A 89 8.42 14.25 -18.27
N ALA A 90 8.36 13.69 -17.07
CA ALA A 90 7.11 13.45 -16.39
C ALA A 90 7.26 13.82 -14.92
N ASP A 91 6.38 14.70 -14.47
CA ASP A 91 6.33 15.18 -13.08
C ASP A 91 5.69 14.15 -12.17
N ALA A 92 4.74 13.39 -12.71
CA ALA A 92 4.01 12.35 -12.00
C ALA A 92 3.50 11.26 -12.96
N VAL A 93 3.42 10.04 -12.45
CA VAL A 93 2.81 8.90 -13.14
C VAL A 93 1.83 8.24 -12.17
N ALA A 94 0.59 8.06 -12.62
CA ALA A 94 -0.41 7.27 -11.92
C ALA A 94 -0.92 6.15 -12.83
N THR A 95 -1.25 5.01 -12.21
CA THR A 95 -1.65 3.79 -12.91
C THR A 95 -2.95 3.26 -12.35
N ALA A 96 -3.81 2.72 -13.21
CA ALA A 96 -5.05 2.05 -12.84
C ALA A 96 -5.19 0.74 -13.62
N ALA A 97 -5.09 -0.39 -12.92
CA ALA A 97 -5.45 -1.69 -13.48
C ALA A 97 -6.97 -1.84 -13.54
N GLY A 98 -7.47 -2.62 -14.50
CA GLY A 98 -8.90 -2.95 -14.59
C GLY A 98 -9.73 -1.92 -15.35
N VAL A 99 -9.11 -1.13 -16.23
CA VAL A 99 -9.81 -0.12 -17.04
C VAL A 99 -10.12 -0.69 -18.42
N LEU A 100 -11.36 -0.54 -18.88
CA LEU A 100 -11.80 -0.92 -20.21
C LEU A 100 -11.31 0.10 -21.25
N VAL A 101 -10.25 -0.27 -21.99
CA VAL A 101 -9.62 0.56 -23.03
C VAL A 101 -9.80 -0.11 -24.37
N GLY A 102 -10.58 0.50 -25.27
CA GLY A 102 -10.83 -0.03 -26.61
C GLY A 102 -11.48 -1.43 -26.59
N GLY A 103 -12.35 -1.68 -25.61
CA GLY A 103 -13.03 -2.96 -25.44
C GLY A 103 -12.23 -4.06 -24.73
N SER A 104 -11.06 -3.77 -24.16
CA SER A 104 -10.26 -4.73 -23.37
C SER A 104 -9.85 -4.15 -22.02
N TYR A 105 -9.89 -4.95 -20.96
CA TYR A 105 -9.40 -4.54 -19.65
C TYR A 105 -7.87 -4.49 -19.62
N ARG A 106 -7.33 -3.31 -19.35
CA ARG A 106 -5.90 -3.01 -19.37
C ARG A 106 -5.49 -2.21 -18.14
N THR A 107 -4.18 -2.00 -17.99
CA THR A 107 -3.64 -1.02 -17.05
C THR A 107 -3.46 0.32 -17.76
N LEU A 108 -4.28 1.30 -17.39
CA LEU A 108 -4.19 2.69 -17.87
C LEU A 108 -3.09 3.45 -17.13
N LEU A 109 -2.35 4.28 -17.85
CA LEU A 109 -1.43 5.27 -17.29
C LEU A 109 -1.98 6.68 -17.49
N ALA A 110 -1.79 7.52 -16.48
CA ALA A 110 -1.90 8.97 -16.55
C ALA A 110 -0.51 9.57 -16.25
N VAL A 111 0.03 10.31 -17.20
CA VAL A 111 1.38 10.89 -17.15
C VAL A 111 1.26 12.41 -17.14
N SER A 112 1.66 13.05 -16.04
CA SER A 112 1.75 14.51 -15.94
C SER A 112 3.02 14.98 -16.63
N SER A 113 2.89 15.74 -17.72
CA SER A 113 4.01 16.18 -18.56
C SER A 113 3.70 17.52 -19.22
N ASN A 114 4.67 18.45 -19.17
CA ASN A 114 4.61 19.74 -19.86
C ASN A 114 3.31 20.53 -19.61
N GLY A 115 2.81 20.55 -18.37
CA GLY A 115 1.60 21.29 -18.02
C GLY A 115 0.27 20.56 -18.27
N SER A 116 0.31 19.31 -18.76
CA SER A 116 -0.89 18.55 -19.16
C SER A 116 -0.84 17.08 -18.70
N ILE A 117 -1.99 16.41 -18.67
CA ILE A 117 -2.08 14.97 -18.45
C ILE A 117 -2.22 14.23 -19.78
N LEU A 118 -1.29 13.30 -20.02
CA LEU A 118 -1.33 12.36 -21.14
C LEU A 118 -1.83 11.00 -20.64
N PHE A 119 -2.65 10.33 -21.45
CA PHE A 119 -3.16 9.01 -21.14
C PHE A 119 -2.69 7.99 -22.16
N GLY A 120 -2.48 6.76 -21.71
CA GLY A 120 -2.13 5.67 -22.60
C GLY A 120 -1.94 4.34 -21.89
N THR A 121 -1.67 3.31 -22.69
CA THR A 121 -1.31 1.96 -22.25
C THR A 121 0.14 1.69 -22.64
N ILE A 122 0.71 0.58 -22.15
CA ILE A 122 2.00 0.09 -22.66
C ILE A 122 1.74 -1.22 -23.40
N GLU A 123 2.14 -1.25 -24.66
CA GLU A 123 1.93 -2.38 -25.54
C GLU A 123 3.24 -2.73 -26.22
N SER A 124 3.72 -3.96 -26.02
CA SER A 124 4.99 -4.43 -26.58
C SER A 124 6.18 -3.49 -26.28
N GLY A 125 6.23 -2.95 -25.05
CA GLY A 125 7.30 -2.03 -24.61
C GLY A 125 7.17 -0.59 -25.13
N ALA A 126 6.07 -0.23 -25.79
CA ALA A 126 5.82 1.13 -26.26
C ALA A 126 4.61 1.76 -25.55
N PHE A 127 4.74 3.02 -25.15
CA PHE A 127 3.62 3.83 -24.68
C PHE A 127 2.70 4.16 -25.86
N ARG A 128 1.47 3.66 -25.81
CA ARG A 128 0.42 3.93 -26.79
C ARG A 128 -0.53 4.95 -26.21
N SER A 129 -0.42 6.19 -26.69
CA SER A 129 -1.34 7.24 -26.26
C SER A 129 -2.77 6.89 -26.65
N ALA A 130 -3.70 7.01 -25.69
CA ALA A 130 -5.14 6.90 -25.91
C ALA A 130 -5.74 8.22 -26.44
N GLY A 131 -4.91 9.07 -27.06
CA GLY A 131 -5.29 10.41 -27.52
C GLY A 131 -5.17 11.49 -26.44
N VAL A 132 -5.39 12.74 -26.87
CA VAL A 132 -5.49 13.90 -25.98
C VAL A 132 -6.97 14.11 -25.66
N PRO A 133 -7.35 14.30 -24.39
CA PRO A 133 -8.74 14.59 -24.05
C PRO A 133 -9.24 15.84 -24.79
N VAL A 134 -10.51 15.83 -25.20
CA VAL A 134 -11.14 16.99 -25.86
C VAL A 134 -11.04 18.26 -25.00
N THR A 135 -11.15 18.09 -23.68
CA THR A 135 -10.90 19.16 -22.71
C THR A 135 -9.53 18.94 -22.07
N PRO A 136 -8.54 19.83 -22.28
CA PRO A 136 -7.23 19.68 -21.66
C PRO A 136 -7.34 19.59 -20.14
N ILE A 137 -6.70 18.58 -19.56
CA ILE A 137 -6.58 18.43 -18.12
C ILE A 137 -5.25 19.07 -17.70
N PRO A 138 -5.26 20.14 -16.89
CA PRO A 138 -4.04 20.77 -16.42
C PRO A 138 -3.24 19.78 -15.55
N SER A 139 -1.92 19.82 -15.66
CA SER A 139 -1.05 19.08 -14.73
C SER A 139 -1.24 19.59 -13.31
N GLY A 140 -1.46 18.67 -12.37
CA GLY A 140 -1.39 18.96 -10.94
C GLY A 140 0.00 18.72 -10.38
N THR A 141 0.20 19.16 -9.13
CA THR A 141 1.34 18.73 -8.30
C THR A 141 1.18 17.28 -7.84
N LEU A 142 -0.06 16.81 -7.70
CA LEU A 142 -0.40 15.45 -7.34
C LEU A 142 -1.44 14.90 -8.30
N VAL A 143 -1.26 13.65 -8.73
CA VAL A 143 -2.22 12.92 -9.54
C VAL A 143 -2.46 11.55 -8.94
N ALA A 144 -3.71 11.10 -8.97
CA ALA A 144 -4.08 9.75 -8.61
C ALA A 144 -5.08 9.24 -9.64
N LEU A 145 -4.95 7.98 -10.04
CA LEU A 145 -5.78 7.34 -11.06
C LEU A 145 -6.31 6.03 -10.49
N SER A 146 -7.58 5.73 -10.72
CA SER A 146 -8.17 4.44 -10.35
C SER A 146 -9.22 4.04 -11.38
N ALA A 147 -9.39 2.73 -11.56
CA ALA A 147 -10.60 2.20 -12.18
C ALA A 147 -11.82 2.56 -11.31
N VAL A 148 -12.96 2.72 -11.96
CA VAL A 148 -14.28 2.91 -11.33
C VAL A 148 -15.21 1.76 -11.74
N PRO A 149 -16.38 1.61 -11.09
CA PRO A 149 -17.39 0.67 -11.57
C PRO A 149 -17.67 0.85 -13.07
N ASP A 150 -18.15 -0.22 -13.71
CA ASP A 150 -18.48 -0.27 -15.14
C ASP A 150 -17.29 -0.21 -16.11
N GLY A 151 -16.06 -0.28 -15.59
CA GLY A 151 -14.83 -0.38 -16.41
C GLY A 151 -14.27 0.97 -16.87
N GLY A 152 -14.85 2.10 -16.45
CA GLY A 152 -14.24 3.41 -16.66
C GLY A 152 -13.01 3.64 -15.76
N ALA A 153 -12.48 4.86 -15.81
CA ALA A 153 -11.52 5.34 -14.83
C ALA A 153 -11.92 6.72 -14.29
N ALA A 154 -11.38 7.08 -13.13
CA ALA A 154 -11.37 8.45 -12.64
C ALA A 154 -9.94 8.91 -12.41
N LEU A 155 -9.72 10.20 -12.58
CA LEU A 155 -8.47 10.88 -12.27
C LEU A 155 -8.76 11.98 -11.25
N LEU A 156 -8.00 11.98 -10.16
CA LEU A 156 -7.92 13.11 -9.26
C LEU A 156 -6.64 13.89 -9.54
N VAL A 157 -6.78 15.19 -9.75
CA VAL A 157 -5.67 16.12 -9.94
C VAL A 157 -5.72 17.16 -8.83
N SER A 158 -4.60 17.35 -8.14
CA SER A 158 -4.45 18.45 -7.18
C SER A 158 -3.41 19.45 -7.63
N ASP A 159 -3.72 20.74 -7.55
CA ASP A 159 -2.77 21.84 -7.74
C ASP A 159 -2.13 22.31 -6.41
N GLY A 160 -2.40 21.59 -5.31
CA GLY A 160 -1.99 21.95 -3.96
C GLY A 160 -3.03 22.77 -3.18
N THR A 161 -4.02 23.35 -3.86
CA THR A 161 -5.11 24.14 -3.25
C THR A 161 -6.48 23.51 -3.45
N LEU A 162 -6.71 22.91 -4.61
CA LEU A 162 -7.92 22.18 -4.96
C LEU A 162 -7.58 20.75 -5.36
N ILE A 163 -8.53 19.85 -5.14
CA ILE A 163 -8.57 18.53 -5.75
C ILE A 163 -9.73 18.56 -6.74
N THR A 164 -9.47 18.25 -8.00
CA THR A 164 -10.48 18.17 -9.07
C THR A 164 -10.59 16.73 -9.55
N ARG A 165 -11.82 16.23 -9.67
CA ARG A 165 -12.12 14.94 -10.27
C ARG A 165 -12.35 15.08 -11.78
N TRP A 166 -11.88 14.10 -12.53
CA TRP A 166 -12.19 13.89 -13.93
C TRP A 166 -12.64 12.44 -14.11
N ASP A 167 -13.83 12.25 -14.69
CA ASP A 167 -14.29 10.92 -15.09
C ASP A 167 -13.82 10.65 -16.53
N LEU A 168 -13.34 9.44 -16.76
CA LEU A 168 -12.69 9.03 -18.01
C LEU A 168 -13.43 7.83 -18.61
N ASP A 169 -13.90 8.00 -19.83
CA ASP A 169 -14.40 6.92 -20.69
C ASP A 169 -13.38 6.65 -21.80
N LEU A 170 -12.90 5.40 -21.85
CA LEU A 170 -11.93 4.91 -22.82
C LEU A 170 -12.46 3.71 -23.62
N SER A 171 -13.77 3.45 -23.56
CA SER A 171 -14.41 2.27 -24.18
C SER A 171 -14.15 2.19 -25.70
N THR A 172 -14.01 3.33 -26.38
CA THR A 172 -13.70 3.44 -27.81
C THR A 172 -12.21 3.40 -28.14
N GLY A 173 -11.34 3.38 -27.13
CA GLY A 173 -9.88 3.47 -27.26
C GLY A 173 -9.33 4.90 -27.26
N ALA A 174 -10.20 5.92 -27.37
CA ALA A 174 -9.85 7.31 -27.18
C ALA A 174 -10.33 7.82 -25.80
N VAL A 175 -9.58 8.74 -25.18
CA VAL A 175 -9.99 9.34 -23.90
C VAL A 175 -11.06 10.40 -24.10
N ASN A 176 -12.25 10.13 -23.57
CA ASN A 176 -13.26 11.14 -23.31
C ASN A 176 -13.26 11.49 -21.82
N ALA A 177 -12.85 12.72 -21.50
CA ALA A 177 -12.77 13.19 -20.11
C ALA A 177 -13.86 14.22 -19.82
N SER A 178 -14.61 14.00 -18.75
CA SER A 178 -15.57 14.96 -18.20
C SER A 178 -15.11 15.46 -16.85
N ARG A 179 -15.07 16.79 -16.68
CA ARG A 179 -14.74 17.40 -15.40
C ARG A 179 -15.89 17.21 -14.41
N GLY A 180 -15.57 16.62 -13.25
CA GLY A 180 -16.48 16.50 -12.11
C GLY A 180 -16.34 17.67 -11.14
N PHE A 181 -16.58 17.38 -9.85
CA PHE A 181 -16.50 18.38 -8.78
C PHE A 181 -15.06 18.74 -8.40
N SER A 182 -14.93 19.77 -7.58
CA SER A 182 -13.66 20.16 -6.96
C SER A 182 -13.88 20.54 -5.51
N VAL A 183 -12.94 20.15 -4.64
CA VAL A 183 -12.95 20.50 -3.20
C VAL A 183 -11.61 21.09 -2.81
N SER A 184 -11.57 21.72 -1.63
CA SER A 184 -10.30 22.17 -1.04
C SER A 184 -9.35 20.99 -0.81
N ALA A 185 -8.10 21.16 -1.21
CA ALA A 185 -7.01 20.21 -0.94
C ALA A 185 -6.32 20.46 0.41
N THR A 186 -6.71 21.52 1.14
CA THR A 186 -6.12 21.88 2.43
C THR A 186 -7.00 21.37 3.57
N PRO A 187 -6.75 20.15 4.08
CA PRO A 187 -7.52 19.63 5.19
C PRO A 187 -7.18 20.36 6.48
N THR A 188 -8.04 20.20 7.48
CA THR A 188 -7.85 20.80 8.81
C THR A 188 -7.88 19.74 9.90
N SER A 189 -6.94 19.85 10.85
CA SER A 189 -6.86 18.99 12.04
C SER A 189 -6.61 19.89 13.24
N GLY A 190 -7.47 19.81 14.26
CA GLY A 190 -7.35 20.64 15.48
C GLY A 190 -7.33 22.16 15.23
N GLY A 191 -7.97 22.65 14.17
CA GLY A 191 -8.00 24.08 13.80
C GLY A 191 -6.75 24.58 13.05
N THR A 192 -5.81 23.70 12.71
CA THR A 192 -4.63 24.03 11.90
C THR A 192 -4.79 23.46 10.49
N PHE A 193 -4.38 24.24 9.48
CA PHE A 193 -4.36 23.80 8.09
C PHE A 193 -3.15 22.91 7.82
N ASP A 194 -3.35 21.84 7.07
CA ASP A 194 -2.28 21.06 6.46
C ASP A 194 -2.22 21.32 4.94
N GLN A 195 -1.13 20.88 4.32
CA GLN A 195 -0.93 20.91 2.88
C GLN A 195 -0.87 19.49 2.32
N PRO A 196 -1.45 19.22 1.15
CA PRO A 196 -1.39 17.90 0.55
C PRO A 196 0.05 17.62 0.08
N ASN A 197 0.56 16.43 0.40
CA ASN A 197 1.87 15.95 -0.05
C ASN A 197 1.78 14.71 -0.94
N THR A 198 0.75 13.90 -0.74
CA THR A 198 0.45 12.72 -1.55
C THR A 198 -1.06 12.53 -1.65
N LEU A 199 -1.50 11.94 -2.75
CA LEU A 199 -2.90 11.69 -3.05
C LEU A 199 -3.05 10.24 -3.49
N PHE A 200 -4.06 9.56 -2.96
CA PHE A 200 -4.43 8.22 -3.39
C PHE A 200 -5.95 8.13 -3.40
N PHE A 201 -6.53 7.35 -4.31
CA PHE A 201 -7.91 6.95 -4.17
C PHE A 201 -8.18 5.60 -4.81
N ASP A 202 -9.24 4.97 -4.34
CA ASP A 202 -9.79 3.72 -4.83
C ASP A 202 -11.20 3.99 -5.34
N GLY A 203 -11.30 4.08 -6.67
CA GLY A 203 -12.54 4.38 -7.38
C GLY A 203 -13.56 3.25 -7.32
N LEU A 204 -13.13 1.99 -7.13
CA LEU A 204 -14.04 0.85 -7.02
C LEU A 204 -14.80 0.85 -5.68
N ARG A 205 -14.16 1.34 -4.62
CA ARG A 205 -14.76 1.46 -3.28
C ARG A 205 -15.20 2.89 -2.94
N ASN A 206 -14.96 3.84 -3.84
CA ASN A 206 -15.21 5.26 -3.64
C ASN A 206 -14.55 5.82 -2.36
N LEU A 207 -13.24 5.61 -2.21
CA LEU A 207 -12.47 6.07 -1.05
C LEU A 207 -11.22 6.84 -1.46
N GLY A 208 -11.08 8.08 -0.99
CA GLY A 208 -9.92 8.94 -1.22
C GLY A 208 -9.10 9.19 0.03
N PHE A 209 -7.79 9.35 -0.12
CA PHE A 209 -6.84 9.69 0.94
C PHE A 209 -5.88 10.81 0.52
N VAL A 210 -5.65 11.75 1.44
CA VAL A 210 -4.60 12.79 1.33
C VAL A 210 -3.61 12.60 2.46
N GLY A 211 -2.32 12.58 2.13
CA GLY A 211 -1.25 12.61 3.12
C GLY A 211 -0.78 14.03 3.37
N GLY A 212 -0.73 14.42 4.63
CA GLY A 212 -0.34 15.75 5.10
C GLY A 212 1.16 16.04 5.01
N ARG A 213 1.53 17.25 4.60
CA ARG A 213 2.92 17.71 4.49
C ARG A 213 3.46 18.28 5.80
N ILE A 214 2.66 19.12 6.45
CA ILE A 214 3.07 19.93 7.60
C ILE A 214 2.72 19.20 8.90
N LEU A 215 1.47 18.72 9.01
CA LEU A 215 1.03 18.02 10.22
C LEU A 215 1.41 16.54 10.16
N GLY A 216 1.45 15.95 8.96
CA GLY A 216 1.78 14.54 8.78
C GLY A 216 0.63 13.60 9.12
N ASP A 217 -0.59 14.13 9.19
CA ASP A 217 -1.82 13.37 9.35
C ASP A 217 -2.25 12.76 8.00
N VAL A 218 -3.07 11.71 8.05
CA VAL A 218 -3.80 11.19 6.89
C VAL A 218 -5.25 11.63 6.96
N TYR A 219 -5.78 12.06 5.83
CA TYR A 219 -7.15 12.53 5.68
C TYR A 219 -7.89 11.63 4.70
N GLN A 220 -9.15 11.33 4.99
CA GLN A 220 -10.04 10.58 4.12
C GLN A 220 -11.07 11.52 3.49
N PHE A 221 -11.49 11.23 2.26
CA PHE A 221 -12.55 11.96 1.58
C PHE A 221 -13.35 11.05 0.64
N ASP A 222 -14.54 11.49 0.26
CA ASP A 222 -15.31 10.88 -0.84
C ASP A 222 -14.72 11.36 -2.18
N PRO A 223 -14.15 10.49 -3.02
CA PRO A 223 -13.51 10.90 -4.26
C PRO A 223 -14.50 11.34 -5.34
N ASN A 224 -15.82 11.27 -5.13
CA ASN A 224 -16.80 12.01 -5.94
C ASN A 224 -16.76 13.52 -5.69
N LEU A 225 -16.15 13.93 -4.56
CA LEU A 225 -15.90 15.31 -4.16
C LEU A 225 -17.19 16.13 -3.96
N ASP A 226 -18.32 15.46 -3.72
CA ASP A 226 -19.63 16.05 -3.43
C ASP A 226 -19.92 16.12 -1.92
N ALA A 227 -19.21 15.34 -1.11
CA ALA A 227 -19.35 15.27 0.35
C ALA A 227 -18.54 16.31 1.15
N GLY A 228 -17.86 17.25 0.49
CA GLY A 228 -17.10 18.33 1.13
C GLY A 228 -15.60 18.06 1.29
N ALA A 229 -14.97 18.78 2.23
CA ALA A 229 -13.51 18.74 2.41
C ALA A 229 -13.03 17.44 3.09
N PRO A 230 -11.77 17.02 2.87
CA PRO A 230 -11.22 15.85 3.54
C PRO A 230 -11.25 15.95 5.06
N THR A 231 -11.61 14.85 5.71
CA THR A 231 -11.69 14.72 7.17
C THR A 231 -10.50 13.90 7.69
N VAL A 232 -10.10 14.11 8.93
CA VAL A 232 -9.01 13.34 9.54
C VAL A 232 -9.39 11.86 9.58
N PHE A 233 -8.59 11.00 8.93
CA PHE A 233 -8.82 9.54 8.94
C PHE A 233 -8.67 8.99 10.37
N ASP A 234 -7.71 9.53 11.12
CA ASP A 234 -7.39 9.08 12.46
C ASP A 234 -6.73 10.20 13.29
N PRO A 235 -7.44 10.78 14.28
CA PRO A 235 -6.92 11.86 15.10
C PRO A 235 -5.90 11.32 16.11
N GLY A 236 -4.61 11.50 15.80
CA GLY A 236 -3.52 11.18 16.73
C GLY A 236 -2.36 10.40 16.13
N GLN A 237 -2.32 10.20 14.82
CA GLN A 237 -1.24 9.45 14.17
C GLN A 237 0.15 10.02 14.46
N VAL A 238 0.30 11.35 14.39
CA VAL A 238 1.57 12.01 14.70
C VAL A 238 1.80 12.15 16.21
N SER A 239 0.77 12.52 16.97
CA SER A 239 0.90 12.70 18.42
C SER A 239 1.18 11.39 19.18
N GLN A 240 0.75 10.26 18.64
CA GLN A 240 1.07 8.91 19.13
C GLN A 240 2.38 8.35 18.57
N GLY A 241 3.13 9.13 17.77
CA GLY A 241 4.43 8.74 17.21
C GLY A 241 4.37 7.67 16.12
N ARG A 242 3.20 7.44 15.52
CA ARG A 242 2.96 6.42 14.49
C ARG A 242 3.40 6.90 13.11
N LEU A 243 3.09 8.15 12.80
CA LEU A 243 3.55 8.86 11.61
C LEU A 243 4.46 10.02 12.00
N ALA A 244 5.13 10.57 10.99
CA ALA A 244 5.82 11.84 11.07
C ALA A 244 5.53 12.64 9.80
N ALA A 245 5.54 13.96 9.92
CA ALA A 245 5.47 14.84 8.75
C ALA A 245 6.79 14.76 7.95
N PRO A 246 6.75 14.81 6.61
CA PRO A 246 5.55 14.67 5.76
C PRO A 246 5.14 13.19 5.57
N VAL A 247 3.86 12.95 5.27
CA VAL A 247 3.41 11.69 4.68
C VAL A 247 3.81 11.68 3.21
N THR A 248 4.69 10.76 2.83
CA THR A 248 5.38 10.76 1.53
C THR A 248 4.79 9.78 0.52
N GLY A 249 3.89 8.89 0.94
CA GLY A 249 3.21 7.96 0.06
C GLY A 249 2.01 7.32 0.74
N ILE A 250 0.98 7.03 -0.05
CA ILE A 250 -0.22 6.30 0.39
C ILE A 250 -0.60 5.29 -0.69
N THR A 251 -0.92 4.06 -0.28
CA THR A 251 -1.54 3.06 -1.16
C THR A 251 -2.47 2.14 -0.38
N LEU A 252 -3.31 1.38 -1.07
CA LEU A 252 -4.19 0.37 -0.47
C LEU A 252 -3.82 -1.03 -0.96
N TYR A 253 -3.92 -2.01 -0.06
CA TYR A 253 -3.89 -3.41 -0.44
C TYR A 253 -5.17 -3.79 -1.20
N PRO A 254 -5.09 -4.14 -2.50
CA PRO A 254 -6.25 -4.24 -3.38
C PRO A 254 -6.99 -5.58 -3.25
N ALA A 255 -7.34 -6.00 -2.03
CA ALA A 255 -8.10 -7.23 -1.77
C ALA A 255 -9.60 -6.96 -1.58
N ILE A 256 -10.45 -7.90 -2.02
CA ILE A 256 -11.91 -7.83 -1.83
C ILE A 256 -12.23 -7.62 -0.34
N GLY A 257 -12.98 -6.56 0.00
CA GLY A 257 -13.30 -6.20 1.40
C GLY A 257 -12.41 -5.13 2.05
N ALA A 258 -11.35 -4.65 1.37
CA ALA A 258 -10.43 -3.58 1.77
C ALA A 258 -9.46 -3.89 2.94
N GLY A 259 -8.45 -4.70 2.62
CA GLY A 259 -7.23 -4.84 3.40
C GLY A 259 -6.38 -3.56 3.46
N TYR A 260 -5.27 -3.67 4.18
CA TYR A 260 -4.44 -2.60 4.74
C TYR A 260 -4.26 -1.31 3.91
N LEU A 261 -4.35 -0.17 4.59
CA LEU A 261 -3.84 1.12 4.12
C LEU A 261 -2.36 1.24 4.50
N LEU A 262 -1.51 1.48 3.52
CA LEU A 262 -0.07 1.65 3.71
C LEU A 262 0.27 3.13 3.60
N VAL A 263 1.00 3.64 4.58
CA VAL A 263 1.36 5.05 4.67
C VAL A 263 2.86 5.18 4.92
N ALA A 264 3.59 5.76 3.98
CA ALA A 264 5.02 6.03 4.10
C ALA A 264 5.26 7.40 4.77
N SER A 265 6.20 7.43 5.71
CA SER A 265 6.68 8.65 6.38
C SER A 265 8.11 8.46 6.88
N ALA A 266 8.73 9.50 7.47
CA ALA A 266 10.07 9.40 8.09
C ALA A 266 10.18 8.38 9.27
N LYS A 267 9.10 7.65 9.57
CA LYS A 267 9.08 6.55 10.54
C LYS A 267 9.12 5.16 9.90
N GLY A 268 9.03 5.04 8.58
CA GLY A 268 8.83 3.77 7.87
C GLY A 268 7.47 3.72 7.17
N ILE A 269 7.01 2.51 6.86
CA ILE A 269 5.70 2.25 6.25
C ILE A 269 4.75 1.76 7.34
N THR A 270 3.74 2.55 7.68
CA THR A 270 2.72 2.16 8.67
C THR A 270 1.54 1.51 7.94
N PHE A 271 1.14 0.34 8.42
CA PHE A 271 0.03 -0.45 7.91
C PHE A 271 -1.16 -0.27 8.83
N TYR A 272 -2.31 0.12 8.29
CA TYR A 272 -3.56 0.27 9.03
C TYR A 272 -4.56 -0.77 8.53
N ASN A 273 -4.99 -1.66 9.42
CA ASN A 273 -6.07 -2.60 9.10
C ASN A 273 -7.40 -1.84 9.07
N ARG A 274 -7.93 -1.60 7.87
CA ARG A 274 -9.19 -0.87 7.71
C ARG A 274 -10.45 -1.71 7.95
N ASN A 275 -10.32 -3.03 8.07
CA ASN A 275 -11.46 -3.90 8.35
C ASN A 275 -11.92 -3.83 9.80
N LEU A 276 -11.15 -3.17 10.67
CA LEU A 276 -11.45 -3.02 12.08
C LEU A 276 -12.08 -1.66 12.35
N ALA A 277 -13.09 -1.66 13.23
CA ALA A 277 -13.79 -0.44 13.64
C ALA A 277 -12.83 0.63 14.23
N ASN A 278 -11.72 0.18 14.83
CA ASN A 278 -10.60 1.02 15.24
C ASN A 278 -9.32 0.50 14.55
N PRO A 279 -8.83 1.16 13.49
CA PRO A 279 -7.60 0.73 12.79
C PRO A 279 -6.34 0.93 13.66
N LEU A 280 -6.46 1.71 14.75
CA LEU A 280 -5.36 2.09 15.64
C LEU A 280 -4.70 0.90 16.37
N PRO A 281 -5.39 0.04 17.15
CA PRO A 281 -4.71 -1.01 17.90
C PRO A 281 -4.07 -2.08 17.00
N SER A 282 -4.48 -2.15 15.73
CA SER A 282 -4.00 -3.11 14.74
C SER A 282 -2.93 -2.57 13.79
N ALA A 283 -2.51 -1.31 13.97
CA ALA A 283 -1.49 -0.75 13.11
C ALA A 283 -0.10 -1.27 13.51
N PHE A 284 0.69 -1.66 12.52
CA PHE A 284 2.08 -2.03 12.68
C PHE A 284 2.95 -1.24 11.70
N ARG A 285 4.25 -1.23 11.95
CA ARG A 285 5.24 -0.52 11.16
C ARG A 285 6.17 -1.52 10.48
N VAL A 286 6.49 -1.23 9.23
CA VAL A 286 7.49 -1.96 8.47
C VAL A 286 8.64 -1.00 8.14
N ILE A 287 9.86 -1.45 8.41
CA ILE A 287 11.10 -0.79 8.01
C ILE A 287 11.79 -1.70 6.98
N PRO A 288 11.80 -1.33 5.69
CA PRO A 288 12.57 -2.02 4.67
C PRO A 288 14.06 -2.01 5.02
N ILE A 289 14.75 -3.14 4.90
CA ILE A 289 16.18 -3.27 5.23
C ILE A 289 16.90 -4.31 4.36
N ASP A 290 18.17 -4.06 4.07
CA ASP A 290 19.12 -5.01 3.46
C ASP A 290 20.54 -4.77 4.00
N SER A 291 21.57 -5.22 3.26
CA SER A 291 22.98 -5.04 3.60
C SER A 291 23.45 -3.58 3.61
N GLU A 292 22.77 -2.66 2.94
CA GLU A 292 23.07 -1.23 2.97
C GLU A 292 22.45 -0.55 4.19
N GLY A 293 21.54 -1.24 4.88
CA GLY A 293 20.85 -0.78 6.06
C GLY A 293 19.37 -0.44 5.81
N PRO A 294 18.69 0.09 6.83
CA PRO A 294 17.26 0.37 6.73
C PRO A 294 16.97 1.63 5.90
N ILE A 295 15.85 1.64 5.18
CA ILE A 295 15.31 2.86 4.58
C ILE A 295 14.71 3.73 5.68
N THR A 296 15.43 4.79 6.07
CA THR A 296 15.02 5.69 7.15
C THR A 296 14.10 6.83 6.70
N THR A 297 14.05 7.12 5.40
CA THR A 297 13.28 8.22 4.81
C THR A 297 12.52 7.74 3.57
N PRO A 298 11.55 6.81 3.74
CA PRO A 298 10.81 6.30 2.61
C PRO A 298 10.01 7.42 1.93
N ALA A 299 9.88 7.33 0.61
CA ALA A 299 9.02 8.19 -0.19
C ALA A 299 8.34 7.44 -1.32
N GLY A 300 7.08 7.80 -1.58
CA GLY A 300 6.23 6.99 -2.44
C GLY A 300 5.98 5.63 -1.80
N VAL A 301 4.82 5.07 -2.10
CA VAL A 301 4.58 3.65 -1.89
C VAL A 301 3.61 3.21 -2.95
N ALA A 302 3.93 2.12 -3.63
CA ALA A 302 3.04 1.45 -4.55
C ALA A 302 2.98 -0.03 -4.18
N LEU A 303 1.85 -0.64 -4.44
CA LEU A 303 1.63 -2.04 -4.11
C LEU A 303 0.89 -2.71 -5.25
N THR A 304 1.28 -3.95 -5.53
CA THR A 304 0.48 -4.90 -6.29
C THR A 304 0.34 -6.19 -5.51
N ASN A 305 -0.85 -6.77 -5.57
CA ASN A 305 -1.14 -8.11 -5.04
C ASN A 305 -1.04 -9.19 -6.14
N LEU A 306 -0.80 -8.79 -7.40
CA LEU A 306 -0.67 -9.70 -8.52
C LEU A 306 0.76 -10.18 -8.68
N PRO A 307 0.98 -11.41 -9.17
CA PRO A 307 2.30 -11.92 -9.49
C PRO A 307 3.06 -10.98 -10.44
N ALA A 308 4.33 -10.73 -10.15
CA ALA A 308 5.20 -9.84 -10.91
C ALA A 308 6.55 -10.50 -11.23
N GLY A 309 6.51 -11.76 -11.67
CA GLY A 309 7.68 -12.58 -11.94
C GLY A 309 8.00 -13.59 -10.82
N PRO A 310 9.02 -14.45 -11.02
CA PRO A 310 9.32 -15.56 -10.11
C PRO A 310 9.76 -15.13 -8.70
N LEU A 311 10.38 -13.95 -8.57
CA LEU A 311 10.79 -13.39 -7.27
C LEU A 311 9.61 -12.81 -6.48
N LEU A 312 8.52 -12.48 -7.15
CA LEU A 312 7.37 -11.76 -6.61
C LEU A 312 6.04 -12.48 -6.94
N PRO A 313 5.90 -13.78 -6.60
CA PRO A 313 4.74 -14.58 -7.01
C PRO A 313 3.44 -14.16 -6.31
N LEU A 314 3.52 -13.46 -5.19
CA LEU A 314 2.38 -12.99 -4.40
C LEU A 314 2.25 -11.46 -4.40
N GLY A 315 2.90 -10.80 -5.37
CA GLY A 315 2.95 -9.35 -5.47
C GLY A 315 4.10 -8.72 -4.68
N ALA A 316 4.11 -7.39 -4.73
CA ALA A 316 5.24 -6.59 -4.31
C ALA A 316 4.80 -5.26 -3.71
N ILE A 317 5.63 -4.75 -2.80
CA ILE A 317 5.57 -3.37 -2.32
C ILE A 317 6.80 -2.66 -2.89
N ALA A 318 6.58 -1.58 -3.62
CA ALA A 318 7.62 -0.67 -4.04
C ALA A 318 7.65 0.55 -3.12
N VAL A 319 8.85 0.95 -2.70
CA VAL A 319 9.09 2.12 -1.86
C VAL A 319 10.31 2.86 -2.39
N GLY A 320 10.24 4.18 -2.47
CA GLY A 320 11.41 5.01 -2.75
C GLY A 320 12.21 5.28 -1.49
N ASP A 321 13.52 5.44 -1.61
CA ASP A 321 14.41 5.91 -0.55
C ASP A 321 14.88 7.33 -0.87
N LEU A 322 14.48 8.33 -0.08
CA LEU A 322 14.92 9.71 -0.30
C LEU A 322 16.41 9.93 0.00
N THR A 323 17.02 9.08 0.84
CA THR A 323 18.44 9.21 1.19
C THR A 323 19.31 8.90 -0.01
N HIS A 324 19.04 7.77 -0.67
CA HIS A 324 19.81 7.29 -1.81
C HIS A 324 19.20 7.66 -3.17
N ARG A 325 17.95 8.16 -3.17
CA ARG A 325 17.17 8.52 -4.37
C ARG A 325 17.02 7.35 -5.34
N ASN A 326 16.72 6.19 -4.77
CA ASN A 326 16.53 4.93 -5.47
C ASN A 326 15.17 4.30 -5.09
N LEU A 327 14.83 3.18 -5.70
CA LEU A 327 13.62 2.41 -5.41
C LEU A 327 14.01 1.04 -4.85
N ALA A 328 13.24 0.54 -3.90
CA ALA A 328 13.39 -0.77 -3.31
C ALA A 328 12.09 -1.58 -3.43
N LEU A 329 12.23 -2.89 -3.56
CA LEU A 329 11.12 -3.84 -3.57
C LEU A 329 11.12 -4.73 -2.34
N LEU A 330 9.93 -4.93 -1.80
CA LEU A 330 9.64 -5.94 -0.79
C LEU A 330 8.69 -6.97 -1.37
N SER A 331 8.90 -8.25 -1.05
CA SER A 331 7.95 -9.32 -1.39
C SER A 331 6.75 -9.27 -0.45
N TRP A 332 5.54 -9.14 -1.00
CA TRP A 332 4.32 -9.21 -0.20
C TRP A 332 4.20 -10.57 0.52
N GLY A 333 4.55 -11.65 -0.19
CA GLY A 333 4.52 -13.01 0.37
C GLY A 333 5.49 -13.20 1.54
N ALA A 334 6.69 -12.63 1.47
CA ALA A 334 7.64 -12.69 2.58
C ALA A 334 7.15 -11.86 3.79
N LEU A 335 6.59 -10.68 3.53
CA LEU A 335 6.03 -9.84 4.59
C LEU A 335 4.81 -10.51 5.24
N SER A 336 3.94 -11.15 4.44
CA SER A 336 2.71 -11.76 4.93
C SER A 336 2.95 -12.89 5.92
N VAL A 337 4.08 -13.60 5.82
CA VAL A 337 4.44 -14.67 6.77
C VAL A 337 5.23 -14.17 7.98
N GLN A 338 5.81 -12.96 7.89
CA GLN A 338 6.64 -12.40 8.96
C GLN A 338 5.81 -11.81 10.11
N ILE A 339 4.57 -11.41 9.84
CA ILE A 339 3.69 -10.75 10.81
C ILE A 339 2.86 -11.80 11.55
N ASP A 340 2.79 -11.68 12.88
CA ASP A 340 2.28 -12.73 13.79
C ASP A 340 0.85 -13.22 13.49
N ALA A 341 -0.01 -12.37 12.91
CA ALA A 341 -1.38 -12.71 12.53
C ALA A 341 -1.53 -13.14 11.06
N GLY A 342 -0.45 -13.09 10.29
CA GLY A 342 -0.45 -13.17 8.84
C GLY A 342 -1.05 -11.92 8.18
N LEU A 343 -0.59 -11.60 6.97
CA LEU A 343 -1.34 -10.70 6.08
C LEU A 343 -2.18 -11.50 5.11
N PRO A 344 -3.39 -11.03 4.74
CA PRO A 344 -4.17 -11.67 3.70
C PRO A 344 -3.37 -11.67 2.40
N VAL A 345 -3.46 -12.78 1.68
CA VAL A 345 -2.94 -12.92 0.33
C VAL A 345 -4.14 -13.12 -0.59
N ASP A 346 -4.39 -12.12 -1.41
CA ASP A 346 -5.38 -12.13 -2.48
C ASP A 346 -4.63 -11.89 -3.79
N THR A 347 -4.65 -12.84 -4.72
CA THR A 347 -4.00 -12.71 -6.03
C THR A 347 -5.01 -12.57 -7.17
N THR A 348 -6.26 -12.19 -6.84
CA THR A 348 -7.33 -12.02 -7.81
C THR A 348 -7.00 -10.85 -8.73
N ASP A 349 -6.89 -11.11 -10.04
CA ASP A 349 -6.66 -10.07 -11.05
C ASP A 349 -7.99 -9.38 -11.41
N PRO A 350 -8.17 -8.08 -11.10
CA PRO A 350 -9.38 -7.34 -11.45
C PRO A 350 -9.56 -7.15 -12.97
N ARG A 351 -8.55 -7.47 -13.78
CA ARG A 351 -8.59 -7.41 -15.26
C ARG A 351 -9.01 -8.73 -15.90
N GLY A 352 -9.04 -9.81 -15.14
CA GLY A 352 -9.56 -11.07 -15.63
C GLY A 352 -11.04 -10.90 -15.99
N THR A 353 -11.47 -11.43 -17.13
CA THR A 353 -12.91 -11.64 -17.36
C THR A 353 -13.43 -12.42 -16.16
N PRO A 354 -14.54 -12.00 -15.51
CA PRO A 354 -15.20 -12.84 -14.54
C PRO A 354 -15.38 -14.17 -15.25
N GLY A 355 -14.68 -15.22 -14.79
CA GLY A 355 -14.85 -16.54 -15.35
C GLY A 355 -16.35 -16.74 -15.36
N ASP A 356 -16.90 -16.91 -16.56
CA ASP A 356 -18.31 -17.13 -16.85
C ASP A 356 -18.68 -18.32 -16.02
N GLY A 357 -19.10 -18.04 -14.78
CA GLY A 357 -19.00 -18.96 -13.66
C GLY A 357 -19.75 -20.18 -14.09
N GLY A 358 -19.01 -21.19 -14.54
CA GLY A 358 -19.57 -22.26 -15.33
C GLY A 358 -20.66 -22.82 -14.47
N ALA A 359 -21.92 -22.60 -14.87
CA ALA A 359 -23.02 -23.29 -14.24
C ALA A 359 -22.60 -24.75 -14.35
N PRO A 360 -22.41 -25.48 -13.23
CA PRO A 360 -22.01 -26.87 -13.30
C PRO A 360 -23.00 -27.51 -14.26
N ASP A 361 -22.46 -27.95 -15.39
CA ASP A 361 -23.15 -28.65 -16.44
C ASP A 361 -23.77 -29.85 -15.73
N GLY A 362 -25.04 -29.65 -15.37
CA GLY A 362 -25.82 -30.61 -14.63
C GLY A 362 -25.80 -31.86 -15.47
N GLY A 363 -25.00 -32.83 -15.05
CA GLY A 363 -24.92 -34.16 -15.64
C GLY A 363 -26.31 -34.77 -15.57
N GLY A 364 -27.09 -34.53 -16.61
CA GLY A 364 -28.25 -35.32 -16.95
C GLY A 364 -27.75 -36.72 -17.17
N SER A 365 -28.10 -37.61 -16.25
CA SER A 365 -27.90 -39.04 -16.40
C SER A 365 -28.81 -39.53 -17.53
N ASP A 366 -28.27 -39.60 -18.74
CA ASP A 366 -28.94 -40.27 -19.84
C ASP A 366 -28.84 -41.78 -19.64
N ALA A 367 -29.98 -42.35 -19.25
CA ALA A 367 -30.23 -43.76 -19.26
C ALA A 367 -30.18 -44.29 -20.71
N GLY A 368 -29.30 -45.25 -20.96
CA GLY A 368 -29.27 -46.03 -22.21
C GLY A 368 -28.54 -47.35 -22.00
N GLY A 369 -29.30 -48.44 -21.85
CA GLY A 369 -28.80 -49.78 -21.57
C GLY A 369 -28.43 -50.62 -22.81
N GLY A 370 -27.77 -51.75 -22.51
CA GLY A 370 -27.50 -52.90 -23.40
C GLY A 370 -26.07 -52.90 -23.94
N GLY A 371 -25.24 -53.95 -23.87
CA GLY A 371 -25.38 -55.34 -23.42
C GLY A 371 -24.25 -56.18 -24.06
N GLY A 372 -23.59 -57.04 -23.27
CA GLY A 372 -22.68 -58.13 -23.70
C GLY A 372 -21.25 -57.72 -24.10
N GLY A 373 -20.16 -58.43 -23.79
CA GLY A 373 -19.94 -59.69 -23.07
C GLY A 373 -18.48 -60.16 -23.25
N GLY A 374 -17.75 -60.32 -22.14
CA GLY A 374 -16.55 -61.18 -21.94
C GLY A 374 -15.19 -60.79 -22.57
N PRO A 375 -14.06 -61.45 -22.19
CA PRO A 375 -13.75 -62.17 -20.95
C PRO A 375 -12.50 -61.64 -20.20
N SER A 376 -12.40 -62.14 -18.96
CA SER A 376 -11.42 -61.96 -17.88
C SER A 376 -9.93 -62.16 -18.22
N GLY A 377 -9.09 -61.26 -17.70
CA GLY A 377 -7.64 -61.42 -17.49
C GLY A 377 -7.27 -61.20 -16.01
N PRO A 378 -6.23 -61.87 -15.47
CA PRO A 378 -6.06 -62.11 -14.02
C PRO A 378 -5.28 -61.00 -13.28
N PRO A 379 -5.37 -60.98 -11.92
CA PRO A 379 -4.81 -59.92 -11.08
C PRO A 379 -3.40 -60.24 -10.59
N GLY A 380 -2.49 -59.27 -10.67
CA GLY A 380 -1.28 -59.16 -9.86
C GLY A 380 -1.20 -57.69 -9.45
N GLY A 381 -1.03 -57.28 -8.19
CA GLY A 381 -0.24 -57.82 -7.09
C GLY A 381 0.47 -56.59 -6.52
N GLY A 382 0.13 -56.17 -5.28
CA GLY A 382 0.84 -55.10 -4.56
C GLY A 382 2.25 -55.55 -4.13
N PRO A 383 2.96 -54.86 -3.20
CA PRO A 383 2.48 -53.83 -2.26
C PRO A 383 3.45 -52.63 -2.07
N GLY A 384 3.02 -51.61 -1.31
CA GLY A 384 3.94 -50.65 -0.71
C GLY A 384 3.25 -49.49 0.01
N PRO A 385 3.12 -49.53 1.36
CA PRO A 385 2.59 -48.42 2.14
C PRO A 385 3.70 -47.40 2.43
N GLY A 386 3.53 -46.18 1.94
CA GLY A 386 4.33 -45.03 2.33
C GLY A 386 3.95 -44.58 3.75
N ILE A 387 4.95 -44.62 4.62
CA ILE A 387 5.01 -44.23 6.03
C ILE A 387 4.29 -42.89 6.32
N PRO A 388 3.45 -42.78 7.37
CA PRO A 388 3.07 -41.50 7.96
C PRO A 388 4.26 -40.91 8.71
N VAL A 389 4.65 -39.69 8.37
CA VAL A 389 5.66 -38.94 9.12
C VAL A 389 4.97 -38.30 10.32
N ASP A 390 5.09 -38.94 11.48
CA ASP A 390 4.79 -38.33 12.77
C ASP A 390 5.87 -37.30 13.10
N HIS A 391 5.47 -36.03 13.25
CA HIS A 391 6.30 -35.00 13.89
C HIS A 391 5.71 -34.68 15.28
N PRO A 392 6.23 -35.27 16.37
CA PRO A 392 6.01 -34.75 17.71
C PRO A 392 7.14 -33.77 18.03
N SER A 393 6.86 -32.46 18.01
CA SER A 393 7.74 -31.47 18.66
C SER A 393 6.96 -30.22 19.04
N SER A 394 6.26 -30.36 20.16
CA SER A 394 6.00 -29.32 21.13
C SER A 394 7.30 -28.63 21.57
N CYS A 395 7.46 -27.35 21.25
CA CYS A 395 8.34 -26.44 21.95
C CYS A 395 7.47 -25.41 22.70
N ALA A 396 7.08 -25.78 23.92
CA ALA A 396 6.69 -24.83 24.92
C ALA A 396 7.96 -24.05 25.34
N SER A 397 7.97 -22.74 25.13
CA SER A 397 8.96 -21.85 25.75
C SER A 397 8.21 -20.80 26.56
N ALA A 398 8.12 -21.07 27.86
CA ALA A 398 7.74 -20.11 28.87
C ALA A 398 8.95 -19.23 29.21
N ALA A 399 8.82 -17.92 29.06
CA ALA A 399 9.60 -16.88 29.74
C ALA A 399 8.77 -15.59 29.57
N GLY A 400 8.06 -15.09 30.59
CA GLY A 400 8.60 -14.57 31.84
C GLY A 400 8.69 -13.04 31.70
N PRO A 401 7.79 -12.25 32.35
CA PRO A 401 7.79 -10.80 32.21
C PRO A 401 9.00 -10.18 32.94
N PRO A 402 9.68 -9.15 32.38
CA PRO A 402 10.71 -8.44 33.12
C PRO A 402 10.09 -7.54 34.19
N THR A 403 10.43 -7.83 35.44
CA THR A 403 10.25 -7.01 36.63
C THR A 403 11.09 -5.74 36.54
N LEU A 404 10.53 -4.66 36.00
CA LEU A 404 11.09 -3.30 36.09
C LEU A 404 10.48 -2.55 37.29
N VAL A 405 10.85 -2.94 38.50
CA VAL A 405 10.55 -2.16 39.73
C VAL A 405 11.76 -2.19 40.66
N ALA A 406 12.81 -1.41 40.32
CA ALA A 406 13.92 -1.18 41.26
C ALA A 406 14.80 0.05 40.96
N LEU A 407 14.27 1.15 40.37
CA LEU A 407 15.10 2.35 40.12
C LEU A 407 14.49 3.71 40.53
N VAL A 408 13.46 3.72 41.39
CA VAL A 408 12.87 4.97 41.91
C VAL A 408 13.16 5.21 43.41
N ALA A 409 13.70 4.22 44.14
CA ALA A 409 14.01 4.39 45.56
C ALA A 409 15.38 5.07 45.86
N GLY A 410 16.25 5.26 44.86
CA GLY A 410 17.62 5.76 45.06
C GLY A 410 17.78 7.29 45.15
N LEU A 411 16.82 8.08 44.63
CA LEU A 411 16.97 9.54 44.52
C LEU A 411 16.41 10.34 45.71
N GLY A 412 15.67 9.71 46.63
CA GLY A 412 15.16 10.37 47.83
C GLY A 412 16.17 10.54 48.98
N ALA A 413 17.24 9.74 49.01
CA ALA A 413 18.19 9.70 50.12
C ALA A 413 19.31 10.76 50.05
N LEU A 414 19.50 11.43 48.91
CA LEU A 414 20.54 12.47 48.74
C LEU A 414 20.06 13.89 49.04
N ALA A 415 18.73 14.14 49.07
CA ALA A 415 18.18 15.46 49.38
C ALA A 415 18.08 15.75 50.89
N SER A 416 18.05 14.72 51.75
CA SER A 416 17.94 14.91 53.21
C SER A 416 19.28 15.17 53.90
N ARG A 417 20.42 14.85 53.26
CA ARG A 417 21.76 15.06 53.85
C ARG A 417 22.28 16.51 53.76
N ARG A 418 21.75 17.36 52.88
CA ARG A 418 22.19 18.77 52.77
C ARG A 418 21.47 19.75 53.71
N ARG A 419 20.42 19.33 54.44
CA ARG A 419 19.68 20.22 55.35
C ARG A 419 20.17 20.24 56.80
N ARG A 420 21.21 19.46 57.16
CA ARG A 420 21.78 19.43 58.52
C ARG A 420 23.12 20.16 58.70
N GLN A 421 23.59 20.92 57.71
CA GLN A 421 24.82 21.75 57.84
C GLN A 421 24.57 23.26 57.79
N ARG A 422 23.32 23.70 58.01
CA ARG A 422 23.01 25.11 58.27
C ARG A 422 22.03 25.22 59.43
N ARG A 423 22.50 24.89 60.63
CA ARG A 423 22.07 25.45 61.90
C ARG A 423 23.22 25.40 62.87
#